data_AF-A0A3C0TRU5-F1
#
_entry.id   AF-A0A3C0TRU5-F1
#
_cell.length_a   1.000
_cell.length_b   1.000
_cell.length_c   1.000
_cell.angle_alpha   90.00
_cell.angle_beta   90.00
_cell.angle_gamma   90.00
#
_symmetry.space_group_name_H-M   'P 1'
#
loop_
_entity.id
_entity.type
_entity.pdbx_description
1 polymer ?
#
loop_
_entity_poly.entity_id
_entity_poly.type
_entity_poly.pdbx_seq_one_letter_code
_entity_poly.pdbx_strand_id
1 'polypeptide(L)'
;ARLNYYNSNENWLTRQFTLEYSMWFDWLLTGLQALGLPIPLGGTSNHFRTSVLRELGGWDAYNVTEDADLGLRLARRGYKCAVLDSTTLEEANCRHLNWLRQRTRWQKGYMLTWLVHMRAPLDLWRQLGPAGFLGFQLFIGGTVALAFAMPAAALVYMTSLCVCGPSIPPSLLWLNERLFIIGMSG
;
A
#
# COMPACT_ATOMS: atom_id res chain seq x y z
N ALA A 1 4.71 10.97 10.90
CA ALA A 1 6.17 10.75 10.78
C ALA A 1 6.39 9.55 9.85
N ARG A 2 7.62 9.25 9.46
CA ARG A 2 7.92 8.00 8.75
C ARG A 2 7.77 6.82 9.71
N LEU A 3 7.42 5.64 9.19
CA LEU A 3 7.38 4.39 9.95
C LEU A 3 8.44 3.43 9.43
N ASN A 4 9.12 2.75 10.35
CA ASN A 4 10.01 1.64 10.01
C ASN A 4 10.02 0.60 11.14
N TYR A 5 10.74 -0.50 10.96
CA TYR A 5 10.76 -1.62 11.91
C TYR A 5 12.12 -1.78 12.58
N TYR A 6 12.13 -2.02 13.90
CA TYR A 6 13.38 -2.23 14.64
C TYR A 6 13.88 -3.69 14.57
N ASN A 7 12.99 -4.65 14.40
CA ASN A 7 13.33 -6.09 14.36
C ASN A 7 13.60 -6.58 12.92
N SER A 8 14.22 -5.73 12.09
CA SER A 8 14.49 -6.03 10.68
C SER A 8 15.28 -7.32 10.48
N ASN A 9 16.19 -7.65 11.40
CA ASN A 9 17.09 -8.81 11.30
C ASN A 9 16.52 -10.13 11.85
N GLU A 10 15.27 -10.17 12.31
CA GLU A 10 14.73 -11.34 13.00
C GLU A 10 14.45 -12.51 12.04
N ASN A 11 13.87 -12.25 10.87
CA ASN A 11 13.73 -13.23 9.80
C ASN A 11 13.51 -12.58 8.43
N TRP A 12 13.36 -13.40 7.38
CA TRP A 12 13.10 -12.92 6.03
C TRP A 12 11.87 -11.99 5.94
N LEU A 13 10.80 -12.30 6.67
CA LEU A 13 9.56 -11.53 6.64
C LEU A 13 9.74 -10.14 7.25
N THR A 14 10.47 -10.03 8.36
CA THR A 14 10.78 -8.73 8.98
C THR A 14 11.70 -7.88 8.11
N ARG A 15 12.62 -8.51 7.36
CA ARG A 15 13.44 -7.83 6.33
C ARG A 15 12.57 -7.27 5.21
N GLN A 16 11.66 -8.09 4.68
CA GLN A 16 10.72 -7.69 3.65
C GLN A 16 9.84 -6.51 4.10
N PHE A 17 9.32 -6.57 5.33
CA PHE A 17 8.57 -5.45 5.94
C PHE A 17 9.37 -4.15 5.99
N THR A 18 10.64 -4.24 6.40
CA THR A 18 11.55 -3.09 6.48
C THR A 18 11.75 -2.47 5.10
N LEU A 19 12.00 -3.29 4.07
CA LEU A 19 12.16 -2.80 2.70
C LEU A 19 10.89 -2.14 2.17
N GLU A 20 9.74 -2.78 2.36
CA GLU A 20 8.45 -2.23 1.92
C GLU A 20 8.12 -0.91 2.62
N TYR A 21 8.36 -0.79 3.92
CA TYR A 21 8.10 0.44 4.67
C TYR A 21 9.08 1.55 4.29
N SER A 22 10.36 1.25 4.06
CA SER A 22 11.31 2.24 3.54
C SER A 22 10.88 2.73 2.14
N MET A 23 10.46 1.82 1.24
CA MET A 23 9.93 2.21 -0.08
C MET A 23 8.67 3.07 0.05
N TRP A 24 7.76 2.72 0.95
CA TRP A 24 6.50 3.43 1.13
C TRP A 24 6.72 4.80 1.79
N PHE A 25 7.28 4.84 3.00
CA PHE A 25 7.37 6.04 3.82
C PHE A 25 8.51 6.98 3.39
N ASP A 26 9.65 6.45 2.95
CA ASP A 26 10.79 7.31 2.60
C ASP A 26 10.70 7.80 1.16
N TRP A 27 10.27 6.95 0.22
CA TRP A 27 10.25 7.28 -1.20
C TRP A 27 8.86 7.71 -1.68
N LEU A 28 7.86 6.83 -1.53
CA LEU A 28 6.57 7.08 -2.13
C LEU A 28 5.86 8.29 -1.51
N LEU A 29 5.70 8.34 -0.17
CA LEU A 29 4.99 9.45 0.47
C LEU A 29 5.70 10.79 0.24
N THR A 30 7.03 10.81 0.27
CA THR A 30 7.83 11.99 -0.06
C THR A 30 7.61 12.44 -1.51
N GLY A 31 7.54 11.49 -2.45
CA GLY A 31 7.21 11.76 -3.85
C GLY A 31 5.79 12.32 -4.03
N LEU A 32 4.80 11.74 -3.35
CA LEU A 32 3.42 12.25 -3.38
C LEU A 32 3.32 13.66 -2.80
N GLN A 33 4.01 13.92 -1.69
CA GLN A 33 4.10 15.24 -1.09
C GLN A 33 4.71 16.25 -2.08
N ALA A 34 5.83 15.91 -2.71
CA ALA A 34 6.52 16.78 -3.67
C ALA A 34 5.64 17.11 -4.88
N LEU A 35 4.81 16.15 -5.33
CA LEU A 35 3.87 16.30 -6.44
C LEU A 35 2.53 16.93 -6.02
N GLY A 36 2.31 17.21 -4.72
CA GLY A 36 1.04 17.71 -4.20
C GLY A 36 -0.14 16.75 -4.41
N LEU A 37 0.13 15.45 -4.50
CA LEU A 37 -0.87 14.42 -4.72
C LEU A 37 -1.52 13.96 -3.40
N PRO A 38 -2.72 13.37 -3.43
CA PRO A 38 -3.35 12.77 -2.27
C PRO A 38 -2.43 11.73 -1.64
N ILE A 39 -2.20 11.88 -0.33
CA ILE A 39 -1.36 10.95 0.44
C ILE A 39 -2.30 9.97 1.16
N PRO A 40 -2.31 8.67 0.79
CA PRO A 40 -2.97 7.66 1.60
C PRO A 40 -2.19 7.52 2.91
N LEU A 41 -2.80 7.97 4.01
CA LEU A 41 -2.15 7.86 5.32
C LEU A 41 -2.06 6.38 5.69
N GLY A 42 -0.97 6.00 6.34
CA GLY A 42 -0.73 4.63 6.76
C GLY A 42 -0.34 4.57 8.23
N GLY A 43 -0.97 3.65 8.95
CA GLY A 43 -0.59 3.20 10.28
C GLY A 43 -0.66 4.29 11.35
N THR A 44 0.30 4.23 12.27
CA THR A 44 0.38 5.11 13.44
C THR A 44 1.23 6.36 13.13
N SER A 45 1.51 7.17 14.15
CA SER A 45 2.38 8.37 14.01
C SER A 45 1.83 9.47 13.09
N ASN A 46 0.52 9.46 12.86
CA ASN A 46 -0.21 10.51 12.16
C ASN A 46 -0.55 11.67 13.13
N HIS A 47 -0.31 12.91 12.69
CA HIS A 47 -0.52 14.11 13.50
C HIS A 47 -1.49 15.05 12.79
N PHE A 48 -2.58 15.42 13.48
CA PHE A 48 -3.65 16.21 12.89
C PHE A 48 -3.97 17.44 13.74
N ARG A 49 -4.44 18.50 13.07
CA ARG A 49 -5.16 19.57 13.78
C ARG A 49 -6.52 19.02 14.20
N THR A 50 -6.83 19.09 15.49
CA THR A 50 -8.10 18.59 16.04
C THR A 50 -9.32 19.20 15.36
N SER A 51 -9.28 20.49 15.02
CA SER A 51 -10.36 21.17 14.30
C SER A 51 -10.62 20.56 12.93
N VAL A 52 -9.57 20.28 12.16
CA VAL A 52 -9.66 19.65 10.83
C VAL A 52 -10.20 18.23 10.93
N LEU A 53 -9.73 17.44 11.90
CA LEU A 53 -10.23 16.08 12.10
C LEU A 53 -11.73 16.06 12.44
N ARG A 54 -12.20 17.00 13.28
CA ARG A 54 -13.62 17.16 13.62
C ARG A 54 -14.45 17.60 12.41
N GLU A 55 -13.94 18.54 11.60
CA GLU A 55 -14.61 18.97 10.36
C GLU A 55 -14.80 17.82 9.38
N LEU A 56 -13.84 16.90 9.30
CA LEU A 56 -13.90 15.74 8.42
C LEU A 56 -14.77 14.60 8.96
N GLY A 57 -15.34 14.73 10.15
CA GLY A 57 -16.15 13.69 10.79
C GLY A 57 -15.34 12.60 11.49
N GLY A 58 -14.04 12.81 11.70
CA GLY A 58 -13.17 11.85 12.39
C GLY A 58 -12.78 10.62 11.55
N TRP A 59 -12.54 9.52 12.25
CA TRP A 59 -12.20 8.22 11.65
C TRP A 59 -13.46 7.48 11.22
N ASP A 60 -13.41 6.79 10.08
CA ASP A 60 -14.51 5.92 9.65
C ASP A 60 -14.46 4.59 10.40
N ALA A 61 -15.41 4.39 11.33
CA ALA A 61 -15.49 3.17 12.14
C ALA A 61 -15.82 1.90 11.32
N TYR A 62 -16.28 2.04 10.08
CA TYR A 62 -16.62 0.92 9.21
C TYR A 62 -15.47 0.52 8.27
N ASN A 63 -14.42 1.36 8.17
CA ASN A 63 -13.26 1.08 7.35
C ASN A 63 -12.12 0.51 8.20
N VAL A 64 -11.60 -0.66 7.79
CA VAL A 64 -10.50 -1.33 8.47
C VAL A 64 -9.11 -0.74 8.15
N THR A 65 -9.09 0.23 7.22
CA THR A 65 -7.98 1.16 6.92
C THR A 65 -8.54 2.58 6.86
N GLU A 66 -9.07 3.03 8.00
CA GLU A 66 -9.65 4.36 8.21
C GLU A 66 -8.67 5.51 7.94
N ASP A 67 -7.37 5.24 8.03
CA ASP A 67 -6.25 6.13 7.75
C ASP A 67 -6.14 6.51 6.27
N ALA A 68 -6.13 5.50 5.39
CA ALA A 68 -6.06 5.73 3.95
C ALA A 68 -7.27 6.55 3.45
N ASP A 69 -8.46 6.26 3.98
CA ASP A 69 -9.68 7.03 3.73
C ASP A 69 -9.58 8.48 4.24
N LEU A 70 -9.12 8.68 5.48
CA LEU A 70 -8.95 10.02 6.05
C LEU A 70 -7.99 10.88 5.23
N GLY A 71 -6.88 10.30 4.74
CA GLY A 71 -5.93 10.99 3.85
C GLY A 71 -6.59 11.49 2.56
N LEU A 72 -7.48 10.69 1.99
CA LEU A 72 -8.23 11.07 0.80
C LEU A 72 -9.29 12.14 1.09
N ARG A 73 -9.99 12.05 2.23
CA ARG A 73 -10.94 13.09 2.66
C ARG A 73 -10.26 14.45 2.91
N LEU A 74 -9.05 14.45 3.48
CA LEU A 74 -8.21 15.64 3.61
C LEU A 74 -7.94 16.26 2.24
N ALA A 75 -7.45 15.47 1.29
CA ALA A 75 -7.14 15.94 -0.06
C ALA A 75 -8.39 16.49 -0.79
N ARG A 76 -9.55 15.83 -0.65
CA ARG A 76 -10.83 16.29 -1.23
C ARG A 76 -11.32 17.62 -0.67
N ARG A 77 -10.89 18.00 0.53
CA ARG A 77 -11.16 19.30 1.17
C ARG A 77 -10.04 20.33 0.92
N GLY A 78 -9.05 20.01 0.09
CA GLY A 78 -7.94 20.89 -0.24
C GLY A 78 -6.86 20.99 0.84
N TYR A 79 -6.91 20.14 1.88
CA TYR A 79 -5.83 20.06 2.85
C TYR A 79 -4.62 19.34 2.27
N LYS A 80 -3.43 19.76 2.72
CA LYS A 80 -2.16 19.14 2.36
C LYS A 80 -1.65 18.28 3.50
N CYS A 81 -1.15 17.11 3.15
CA CYS A 81 -0.41 16.24 4.06
C CYS A 81 1.09 16.39 3.79
N ALA A 82 1.89 16.28 4.83
CA ALA A 82 3.35 16.31 4.74
C ALA A 82 3.95 15.26 5.66
N VAL A 83 5.07 14.69 5.21
CA VAL A 83 5.91 13.77 5.96
C VAL A 83 6.81 14.58 6.90
N LEU A 84 6.75 14.27 8.18
CA LEU A 84 7.64 14.86 9.18
C LEU A 84 9.03 14.21 9.09
N ASP A 85 10.08 15.00 9.33
CA ASP A 85 11.46 14.51 9.44
C ASP A 85 11.70 13.82 10.79
N SER A 86 11.05 12.69 10.95
CA SER A 86 11.11 11.83 12.12
C SER A 86 10.72 10.42 11.70
N THR A 87 11.32 9.43 12.36
CA THR A 87 11.00 8.02 12.15
C THR A 87 10.51 7.42 13.46
N THR A 88 9.32 6.82 13.44
CA THR A 88 8.81 5.99 14.52
C THR A 88 9.09 4.53 14.19
N LEU A 89 9.67 3.80 15.14
CA LEU A 89 9.98 2.37 14.98
C LEU A 89 8.89 1.51 15.61
N GLU A 90 8.41 0.52 14.86
CA GLU A 90 7.44 -0.47 15.31
C GLU A 90 8.02 -1.89 15.22
N GLU A 91 7.27 -2.88 15.72
CA GLU A 91 7.61 -4.29 15.60
C GLU A 91 6.97 -4.89 14.34
N ALA A 92 7.78 -5.49 13.46
CA ALA A 92 7.32 -6.20 12.29
C ALA A 92 6.74 -7.56 12.68
N ASN A 93 5.78 -8.05 11.89
CA ASN A 93 5.21 -9.37 12.14
C ASN A 93 6.18 -10.48 11.74
N CYS A 94 6.55 -11.33 12.69
CA CYS A 94 7.46 -12.44 12.44
C CYS A 94 6.77 -13.71 11.92
N ARG A 95 5.42 -13.76 11.91
CA ARG A 95 4.65 -14.98 11.60
C ARG A 95 3.82 -14.81 10.33
N HIS A 96 4.02 -15.71 9.36
CA HIS A 96 3.34 -15.69 8.06
C HIS A 96 1.81 -15.61 8.14
N LEU A 97 1.17 -16.37 9.02
CA LEU A 97 -0.30 -16.35 9.15
C LEU A 97 -0.83 -15.00 9.66
N ASN A 98 -0.11 -14.37 10.58
CA ASN A 98 -0.50 -13.06 11.09
C ASN A 98 -0.24 -11.96 10.04
N TRP A 99 0.86 -12.05 9.31
CA TRP A 99 1.13 -11.21 8.14
C TRP A 99 0.02 -11.32 7.09
N LEU A 100 -0.41 -12.53 6.75
CA LEU A 100 -1.47 -12.73 5.76
C LEU A 100 -2.79 -12.08 6.21
N ARG A 101 -3.16 -12.25 7.49
CA ARG A 101 -4.33 -11.59 8.08
C ARG A 101 -4.22 -10.07 8.01
N GLN A 102 -3.04 -9.52 8.32
CA GLN A 102 -2.77 -8.09 8.24
C GLN A 102 -2.92 -7.56 6.79
N ARG A 103 -2.35 -8.25 5.81
CA ARG A 103 -2.45 -7.87 4.38
C ARG A 103 -3.88 -7.99 3.86
N THR A 104 -4.59 -9.03 4.24
CA THR A 104 -6.01 -9.20 3.88
C THR A 104 -6.85 -8.04 4.41
N ARG A 105 -6.60 -7.61 5.66
CA ARG A 105 -7.25 -6.44 6.24
C ARG A 105 -6.95 -5.17 5.45
N TRP A 106 -5.68 -4.93 5.09
CA TRP A 106 -5.30 -3.76 4.32
C TRP A 106 -5.96 -3.72 2.95
N GLN A 107 -5.96 -4.84 2.23
CA GLN A 107 -6.63 -4.93 0.92
C GLN A 107 -8.13 -4.68 1.03
N LYS A 108 -8.79 -5.26 2.04
CA LYS A 108 -10.22 -5.01 2.30
C LYS A 108 -10.50 -3.51 2.51
N GLY A 109 -9.67 -2.83 3.30
CA GLY A 109 -9.84 -1.41 3.56
C GLY A 109 -9.59 -0.55 2.32
N TYR A 110 -8.54 -0.85 1.55
CA TYR A 110 -8.26 -0.16 0.28
C TYR A 110 -9.39 -0.34 -0.74
N MET A 111 -9.96 -1.55 -0.85
CA MET A 111 -11.14 -1.82 -1.66
C MET A 111 -12.33 -0.96 -1.23
N LEU A 112 -12.59 -0.89 0.09
CA LEU A 112 -13.69 -0.10 0.62
C LEU A 112 -13.49 1.41 0.32
N THR A 113 -12.30 1.94 0.60
CA THR A 113 -11.94 3.32 0.28
C THR A 113 -12.13 3.60 -1.21
N TRP A 114 -11.65 2.69 -2.07
CA TRP A 114 -11.81 2.84 -3.52
C TRP A 114 -13.28 2.91 -3.93
N LEU A 115 -14.08 1.92 -3.50
CA LEU A 115 -15.50 1.82 -3.84
C LEU A 115 -16.29 3.02 -3.36
N VAL A 116 -16.09 3.46 -2.11
CA VAL A 116 -16.80 4.60 -1.52
C VAL A 116 -16.52 5.89 -2.30
N HIS A 117 -15.25 6.15 -2.61
CA HIS A 117 -14.88 7.37 -3.32
C HIS A 117 -15.23 7.33 -4.82
N MET A 118 -15.29 6.14 -5.42
CA MET A 118 -15.71 5.95 -6.81
C MET A 118 -17.23 5.91 -7.01
N ARG A 119 -18.05 6.06 -5.95
CA ARG A 119 -19.53 6.23 -6.10
C ARG A 119 -19.89 7.48 -6.91
N ALA A 120 -19.06 8.52 -6.83
CA ALA A 120 -19.24 9.78 -7.55
C ALA A 120 -17.89 10.21 -8.17
N PRO A 121 -17.43 9.52 -9.24
CA PRO A 121 -16.07 9.69 -9.75
C PRO A 121 -15.85 11.08 -10.38
N LEU A 122 -16.92 11.69 -10.92
CA LEU A 122 -16.86 13.05 -11.45
C LEU A 122 -16.66 14.09 -10.34
N ASP A 123 -17.31 13.92 -9.19
CA ASP A 123 -17.10 14.79 -8.03
C ASP A 123 -15.70 14.62 -7.45
N LEU A 124 -15.23 13.37 -7.40
CA LEU A 124 -13.87 13.06 -6.98
C LEU A 124 -12.84 13.73 -7.90
N TRP A 125 -13.03 13.62 -9.22
CA TRP A 125 -12.19 14.27 -10.22
C TRP A 125 -12.15 15.79 -10.04
N ARG A 126 -13.32 16.42 -9.83
CA ARG A 126 -13.41 17.87 -9.62
C ARG A 126 -12.73 18.33 -8.33
N GLN A 127 -12.80 17.52 -7.27
CA GLN A 127 -12.23 17.83 -5.95
C GLN A 127 -10.72 17.61 -5.89
N LEU A 128 -10.21 16.57 -6.56
CA LEU A 128 -8.78 16.22 -6.55
C LEU A 128 -7.98 16.81 -7.72
N GLY A 129 -8.68 17.21 -8.79
CA GLY A 129 -8.07 17.51 -10.07
C GLY A 129 -7.53 16.26 -10.80
N PRO A 130 -7.04 16.43 -12.05
CA PRO A 130 -6.58 15.30 -12.87
C PRO A 130 -5.43 14.52 -12.25
N ALA A 131 -4.41 15.23 -11.74
CA ALA A 131 -3.24 14.62 -11.15
C ALA A 131 -3.59 13.86 -9.86
N GLY A 132 -4.41 14.46 -8.99
CA GLY A 132 -4.84 13.83 -7.74
C GLY A 132 -5.75 12.63 -7.98
N PHE A 133 -6.65 12.71 -8.96
CA PHE A 133 -7.47 11.57 -9.36
C PHE A 133 -6.63 10.43 -9.93
N LEU A 134 -5.67 10.74 -10.81
CA LEU A 134 -4.75 9.73 -11.34
C LEU A 134 -3.91 9.10 -10.23
N GLY A 135 -3.38 9.89 -9.30
CA GLY A 135 -2.68 9.39 -8.12
C GLY A 135 -3.57 8.45 -7.30
N PHE A 136 -4.81 8.84 -7.03
CA PHE A 136 -5.79 7.97 -6.35
C PHE A 136 -6.02 6.65 -7.11
N GLN A 137 -6.16 6.68 -8.44
CA GLN A 137 -6.29 5.46 -9.23
C GLN A 137 -5.03 4.61 -9.20
N LEU A 138 -3.83 5.19 -9.24
CA LEU A 138 -2.59 4.43 -9.23
C LEU A 138 -2.32 3.78 -7.87
N PHE A 139 -2.51 4.51 -6.76
CA PHE A 139 -2.10 4.04 -5.44
C PHE A 139 -3.20 3.29 -4.67
N ILE A 140 -4.46 3.72 -4.79
CA ILE A 140 -5.58 3.00 -4.17
C ILE A 140 -6.16 2.00 -5.18
N GLY A 141 -6.59 2.49 -6.35
CA GLY A 141 -7.21 1.63 -7.38
C GLY A 141 -6.27 0.56 -7.92
N GLY A 142 -5.01 0.92 -8.17
CA GLY A 142 -3.98 0.02 -8.70
C GLY A 142 -3.62 -1.07 -7.70
N THR A 143 -3.52 -0.74 -6.41
CA THR A 143 -3.33 -1.73 -5.34
C THR A 143 -4.46 -2.75 -5.31
N VAL A 144 -5.71 -2.28 -5.39
CA VAL A 144 -6.89 -3.16 -5.47
C VAL A 144 -6.84 -4.02 -6.73
N ALA A 145 -6.57 -3.42 -7.89
CA ALA A 145 -6.50 -4.14 -9.16
C ALA A 145 -5.40 -5.23 -9.14
N LEU A 146 -4.21 -4.90 -8.63
CA LEU A 146 -3.09 -5.83 -8.51
C LEU A 146 -3.39 -6.97 -7.53
N ALA A 147 -4.13 -6.71 -6.46
CA ALA A 147 -4.52 -7.75 -5.50
C ALA A 147 -5.37 -8.87 -6.15
N PHE A 148 -6.14 -8.55 -7.20
CA PHE A 148 -6.89 -9.53 -7.99
C PHE A 148 -6.10 -10.06 -9.19
N ALA A 149 -5.36 -9.19 -9.87
CA ALA A 149 -4.62 -9.55 -11.07
C ALA A 149 -3.49 -10.55 -10.79
N MET A 150 -2.77 -10.40 -9.68
CA MET A 150 -1.62 -11.25 -9.37
C MET A 150 -2.01 -12.72 -9.12
N PRO A 151 -3.02 -13.05 -8.28
CA PRO A 151 -3.49 -14.44 -8.14
C PRO A 151 -4.03 -15.01 -9.45
N ALA A 152 -4.75 -14.22 -10.24
CA ALA A 152 -5.27 -14.66 -11.53
C ALA A 152 -4.12 -14.97 -12.51
N ALA A 153 -3.12 -14.10 -12.60
CA ALA A 153 -1.93 -14.32 -13.42
C ALA A 153 -1.15 -15.56 -12.95
N ALA A 154 -1.00 -15.74 -11.64
CA ALA A 154 -0.36 -16.93 -11.08
C ALA A 154 -1.13 -18.22 -11.43
N LEU A 155 -2.46 -18.20 -11.37
CA LEU A 155 -3.29 -19.35 -11.76
C LEU A 155 -3.15 -19.68 -13.25
N VAL A 156 -3.19 -18.66 -14.12
CA VAL A 156 -2.97 -18.82 -15.57
C VAL A 156 -1.58 -19.41 -15.84
N TYR A 157 -0.56 -18.92 -15.14
CA TYR A 157 0.79 -19.43 -15.26
C TYR A 157 0.93 -20.89 -14.75
N MET A 158 0.33 -21.22 -13.60
CA MET A 158 0.37 -22.59 -13.08
C MET A 158 -0.39 -23.57 -13.98
N THR A 159 -1.53 -23.16 -14.54
CA THR A 159 -2.28 -23.99 -15.50
C THR A 159 -1.52 -24.17 -16.81
N SER A 160 -0.82 -23.14 -17.32
CA SER A 160 0.01 -23.29 -18.51
C SER A 160 1.17 -24.26 -18.29
N LEU A 161 1.79 -24.27 -17.10
CA LEU A 161 2.81 -25.26 -16.74
C LEU A 161 2.25 -26.69 -16.72
N CYS A 162 1.03 -26.88 -16.22
CA CYS A 162 0.40 -28.21 -16.18
C CYS A 162 -0.03 -28.73 -17.56
N VAL A 163 -0.51 -27.84 -18.44
CA VAL A 163 -1.06 -28.21 -19.77
C VAL A 163 0.03 -28.30 -20.83
N CYS A 164 0.96 -27.36 -20.86
CA CYS A 164 1.97 -27.23 -21.91
C CYS A 164 3.35 -27.77 -21.49
N GLY A 165 3.52 -28.19 -20.23
CA GLY A 165 4.84 -28.43 -19.63
C GLY A 165 5.65 -27.14 -19.45
N PRO A 166 6.82 -27.19 -18.80
CA PRO A 166 7.70 -26.03 -18.71
C PRO A 166 8.26 -25.71 -20.09
N SER A 167 7.58 -24.83 -20.81
CA SER A 167 8.05 -24.21 -22.06
C SER A 167 9.02 -23.05 -21.78
N ILE A 168 9.45 -22.90 -20.52
CA ILE A 168 10.38 -21.87 -20.08
C ILE A 168 11.78 -22.30 -20.53
N PRO A 169 12.49 -21.49 -21.33
CA PRO A 169 13.88 -21.72 -21.65
C PRO A 169 14.66 -21.98 -20.36
N PRO A 170 15.50 -23.03 -20.28
CA PRO A 170 16.24 -23.36 -19.05
C PRO A 170 17.00 -22.17 -18.46
N SER A 171 17.44 -21.22 -19.29
CA SER A 171 18.11 -19.98 -18.87
C SER A 171 17.26 -19.06 -17.97
N LEU A 172 15.93 -19.07 -18.08
CA LEU A 172 15.03 -18.26 -17.24
C LEU A 172 14.69 -18.93 -15.91
N LEU A 173 14.70 -20.27 -15.85
CA LEU A 173 14.58 -21.02 -14.60
C LEU A 173 15.79 -20.76 -13.67
N TRP A 174 17.00 -20.71 -14.25
CA TRP A 174 18.23 -20.36 -13.53
C TRP A 174 18.22 -18.96 -12.88
N LEU A 175 17.48 -18.01 -13.46
CA LEU A 175 17.38 -16.65 -12.91
C LEU A 175 16.43 -16.59 -11.71
N ASN A 176 15.33 -17.35 -11.77
CA ASN A 176 14.32 -17.41 -10.71
C ASN A 176 14.88 -18.10 -9.45
N GLU A 177 15.59 -19.22 -9.61
CA GLU A 177 16.22 -19.92 -8.49
C GLU A 177 17.27 -19.05 -7.78
N ARG A 178 18.07 -18.27 -8.51
CA ARG A 178 19.04 -17.36 -7.90
C ARG A 178 18.40 -16.17 -7.20
N LEU A 179 17.31 -15.61 -7.75
CA LEU A 179 16.57 -14.52 -7.09
C LEU A 179 15.88 -15.00 -5.81
N PHE A 180 15.37 -16.24 -5.80
CA PHE A 180 14.76 -16.85 -4.62
C PHE A 180 15.81 -17.19 -3.55
N ILE A 181 16.98 -17.73 -3.95
CA ILE A 181 18.07 -18.05 -3.03
C ILE A 181 18.73 -16.78 -2.48
N ILE A 182 19.00 -15.76 -3.29
CA ILE A 182 19.54 -14.47 -2.84
C ILE A 182 18.55 -13.77 -1.90
N GLY A 183 17.24 -13.93 -2.15
CA GLY A 183 16.21 -13.46 -1.23
C GLY A 183 16.21 -14.18 0.11
N MET A 184 16.64 -15.44 0.19
CA MET A 184 16.65 -16.25 1.42
C MET A 184 17.97 -16.20 2.19
N SER A 185 19.09 -15.80 1.57
CA SER A 185 20.43 -15.84 2.18
C SER A 185 21.04 -14.49 2.56
N GLY A 186 20.29 -13.39 2.45
CA GLY A 186 20.72 -12.04 2.84
C GLY A 186 20.03 -11.57 4.11
#